data_AF-A0A7S4ETX2-F1
#
_entry.id   AF-A0A7S4ETX2-F1
#
_cell.length_a   1.000
_cell.length_b   1.000
_cell.length_c   1.000
_cell.angle_alpha   90.00
_cell.angle_beta   90.00
_cell.angle_gamma   90.00
#
_symmetry.space_group_name_H-M   'P 1'
#
loop_
_entity.id
_entity.type
_entity.pdbx_description
1 polymer ?
#
loop_
_entity_poly.entity_id
_entity_poly.type
_entity_poly.pdbx_seq_one_letter_code
_entity_poly.pdbx_strand_id
1 'polypeptide(L)'
;MVGRARQSTLPTTMPPTPSSRYQRLLVRRRGSCFCTVMLMRAHTSKAGDTDHPAGRTLFLINVPAACTSDMLKTMLSTFGNVRTVTIGTLAPDSADILSGEITGSRTAHVVFKSPVALEKALASDECLALVGGSSDSTKTGKATSEECSREELQTSVDNFMKKFEADEARRIREARCPCCGMYSNDC
;
A
#
# COMPACT_ATOMS: atom_id res chain seq x y z
N MET A 1 9.72 -56.43 42.85
CA MET A 1 10.45 -55.15 42.64
C MET A 1 10.29 -54.75 41.18
N VAL A 2 9.24 -53.99 40.86
CA VAL A 2 9.26 -52.54 40.57
C VAL A 2 10.09 -52.19 39.33
N GLY A 3 9.43 -51.68 38.29
CA GLY A 3 10.07 -51.10 37.11
C GLY A 3 9.11 -50.57 36.05
N ARG A 4 8.21 -49.64 36.42
CA ARG A 4 7.48 -48.79 35.46
C ARG A 4 8.45 -47.74 34.89
N ALA A 5 8.49 -47.55 33.57
CA ALA A 5 8.93 -46.30 32.93
C ALA A 5 8.18 -46.17 31.58
N ARG A 6 6.98 -45.60 31.58
CA ARG A 6 6.65 -44.18 31.32
C ARG A 6 7.21 -43.66 29.99
N GLN A 7 6.27 -43.54 29.06
CA GLN A 7 6.33 -42.88 27.76
C GLN A 7 6.77 -41.41 27.91
N SER A 8 7.71 -40.95 27.08
CA SER A 8 8.02 -39.53 26.91
C SER A 8 7.37 -39.03 25.62
N THR A 9 6.09 -38.66 25.69
CA THR A 9 5.46 -37.86 24.63
C THR A 9 5.88 -36.41 24.84
N LEU A 10 6.73 -35.91 23.95
CA LEU A 10 7.03 -34.48 23.83
C LEU A 10 5.73 -33.73 23.51
N PRO A 11 5.41 -32.62 24.21
CA PRO A 11 4.31 -31.76 23.80
C PRO A 11 4.75 -30.96 22.56
N THR A 12 4.25 -31.34 21.39
CA THR A 12 4.23 -30.47 20.21
C THR A 12 3.34 -29.28 20.54
N THR A 13 3.93 -28.22 21.09
CA THR A 13 3.26 -26.93 21.24
C THR A 13 2.98 -26.40 19.84
N MET A 14 1.74 -26.58 19.38
CA MET A 14 1.28 -25.93 18.16
C MET A 14 1.47 -24.42 18.31
N PRO A 15 1.93 -23.72 17.25
CA PRO A 15 2.00 -22.28 17.27
C PRO A 15 0.60 -21.71 17.56
N PRO A 16 0.50 -20.61 18.34
CA PRO A 16 -0.78 -19.98 18.61
C PRO A 16 -1.45 -19.65 17.28
N THR A 17 -2.66 -20.16 17.10
CA THR A 17 -3.45 -19.86 15.90
C THR A 17 -3.64 -18.35 15.87
N PRO A 18 -3.22 -17.66 14.79
CA PRO A 18 -3.46 -16.24 14.69
C PRO A 18 -4.97 -16.03 14.69
N SER A 19 -5.45 -15.35 15.74
CA SER A 19 -6.84 -14.90 15.83
C SER A 19 -7.24 -14.26 14.50
N SER A 20 -8.27 -14.83 13.86
CA SER A 20 -8.83 -14.30 12.60
C SER A 20 -9.52 -12.95 12.79
N ARG A 21 -9.59 -12.44 14.02
CA ARG A 21 -10.25 -11.18 14.36
C ARG A 21 -9.33 -9.99 14.11
N TYR A 22 -9.90 -8.91 13.62
CA TYR A 22 -9.21 -7.63 13.56
C TYR A 22 -9.04 -7.08 14.98
N GLN A 23 -7.82 -6.69 15.30
CA GLN A 23 -7.49 -5.94 16.49
C GLN A 23 -7.46 -4.44 16.16
N ARG A 24 -7.96 -3.61 17.07
CA ARG A 24 -7.86 -2.16 16.93
C ARG A 24 -6.48 -1.68 17.35
N LEU A 25 -5.94 -0.71 16.62
CA LEU A 25 -4.75 0.05 16.98
C LEU A 25 -5.12 1.52 17.01
N LEU A 26 -4.98 2.14 18.17
CA LEU A 26 -5.20 3.57 18.31
C LEU A 26 -3.94 4.32 17.93
N VAL A 27 -4.09 5.29 17.04
CA VAL A 27 -2.98 6.03 16.47
C VAL A 27 -3.24 7.52 16.59
N ARG A 28 -2.37 8.22 17.32
CA ARG A 28 -2.49 9.67 17.53
C ARG A 28 -1.47 10.41 16.68
N ARG A 29 -1.92 11.33 15.83
CA ARG A 29 -1.02 12.26 15.11
C ARG A 29 -0.53 13.34 16.06
N ARG A 30 0.76 13.72 15.98
CA ARG A 30 1.29 14.89 16.69
C ARG A 30 0.48 16.15 16.31
N GLY A 31 0.06 16.90 17.31
CA GLY A 31 -0.79 18.10 17.14
C GLY A 31 -2.30 17.82 17.03
N SER A 32 -2.73 16.56 17.02
CA SER A 32 -4.14 16.18 17.06
C SER A 32 -4.54 15.72 18.46
N CYS A 33 -5.70 16.17 18.95
CA CYS A 33 -6.36 15.61 20.12
C CYS A 33 -7.15 14.33 19.81
N PHE A 34 -7.38 14.04 18.52
CA PHE A 34 -8.10 12.86 18.05
C PHE A 34 -7.15 11.70 17.72
N CYS A 35 -7.59 10.49 18.05
CA CYS A 35 -6.94 9.25 17.66
C CYS A 35 -7.66 8.65 16.46
N THR A 36 -6.91 8.18 15.47
CA THR A 36 -7.41 7.39 14.35
C THR A 36 -7.32 5.91 14.72
N VAL A 37 -8.34 5.14 14.36
CA VAL A 37 -8.35 3.69 14.56
C VAL A 37 -7.83 3.01 13.29
N MET A 38 -6.67 2.35 13.40
CA MET A 38 -6.21 1.38 12.42
C MET A 38 -6.68 -0.01 12.82
N LEU A 39 -6.96 -0.88 11.84
CA LEU A 39 -7.30 -2.27 12.10
C LEU A 39 -6.12 -3.16 11.73
N MET A 40 -5.75 -4.04 12.64
CA MET A 40 -4.61 -4.94 12.52
C MET A 40 -5.10 -6.38 12.44
N ARG A 41 -4.47 -7.18 11.60
CA ARG A 41 -4.72 -8.63 11.53
C ARG A 41 -3.43 -9.34 11.16
N ALA A 42 -3.21 -10.52 11.72
CA ALA A 42 -2.15 -11.38 11.22
C ALA A 42 -2.43 -11.77 9.76
N HIS A 43 -1.46 -11.60 8.88
CA HIS A 43 -1.60 -12.04 7.49
C HIS A 43 -1.58 -13.57 7.44
N THR A 44 -2.69 -14.15 6.99
CA THR A 44 -2.77 -15.57 6.64
C THR A 44 -2.42 -15.71 5.16
N SER A 45 -1.14 -15.89 4.85
CA SER A 45 -0.74 -16.12 3.45
C SER A 45 -1.31 -17.45 2.96
N LYS A 46 -1.60 -17.53 1.66
CA LYS A 46 -1.72 -18.84 1.00
C LYS A 46 -0.32 -19.45 0.94
N ALA A 47 -0.21 -20.77 1.05
CA ALA A 47 1.09 -21.44 1.08
C ALA A 47 1.85 -21.18 -0.23
N GLY A 48 2.87 -20.30 -0.21
CA GLY A 48 3.68 -19.98 -1.40
C GLY A 48 4.27 -18.57 -1.45
N ASP A 49 3.77 -17.60 -0.67
CA ASP A 49 4.24 -16.21 -0.77
C ASP A 49 5.58 -16.00 -0.05
N THR A 50 6.69 -16.02 -0.80
CA THR A 50 8.04 -15.73 -0.28
C THR A 50 8.19 -14.29 0.22
N ASP A 51 7.45 -13.36 -0.38
CA ASP A 51 7.53 -11.93 -0.07
C ASP A 51 6.81 -11.57 1.24
N HIS A 52 5.81 -12.38 1.64
CA HIS A 52 4.96 -12.14 2.80
C HIS A 52 4.84 -13.40 3.68
N PRO A 53 5.91 -13.79 4.40
CA PRO A 53 5.92 -15.02 5.17
C PRO A 53 4.79 -15.05 6.21
N ALA A 54 4.06 -16.17 6.21
CA ALA A 54 3.01 -16.48 7.17
C ALA A 54 3.52 -16.33 8.62
N GLY A 55 2.71 -15.73 9.50
CA GLY A 55 3.05 -15.62 10.92
C GLY A 55 4.12 -14.58 11.28
N ARG A 56 4.66 -13.84 10.30
CA ARG A 56 5.55 -12.68 10.54
C ARG A 56 5.02 -11.38 9.94
N THR A 57 3.98 -11.48 9.12
CA THR A 57 3.42 -10.34 8.39
C THR A 57 2.14 -9.85 9.08
N LEU A 58 2.09 -8.56 9.36
CA LEU A 58 0.94 -7.84 9.88
C LEU A 58 0.23 -7.14 8.73
N PHE A 59 -1.08 -7.35 8.65
CA PHE A 59 -1.96 -6.66 7.74
C PHE A 59 -2.64 -5.50 8.47
N LEU A 60 -2.51 -4.30 7.91
CA LEU A 60 -3.09 -3.06 8.43
C LEU A 60 -4.13 -2.54 7.44
N ILE A 61 -5.27 -2.09 7.96
CA ILE A 61 -6.33 -1.41 7.22
C ILE A 61 -6.53 -0.02 7.82
N ASN A 62 -7.05 0.89 6.98
CA ASN A 62 -7.38 2.27 7.32
C ASN A 62 -6.12 3.10 7.62
N VAL A 63 -5.10 2.92 6.78
CA VAL A 63 -3.85 3.68 6.91
C VAL A 63 -4.09 5.13 6.43
N PRO A 64 -3.85 6.16 7.25
CA PRO A 64 -4.02 7.55 6.85
C PRO A 64 -3.17 7.91 5.63
N ALA A 65 -3.68 8.79 4.76
CA ALA A 65 -2.99 9.19 3.54
C ALA A 65 -1.64 9.88 3.79
N ALA A 66 -1.48 10.52 4.95
CA ALA A 66 -0.24 11.18 5.37
C ALA A 66 0.81 10.20 5.94
N CYS A 67 0.50 8.91 6.09
CA CYS A 67 1.41 7.94 6.69
C CYS A 67 2.38 7.38 5.65
N THR A 68 3.69 7.57 5.85
CA THR A 68 4.74 6.99 5.02
C THR A 68 5.21 5.64 5.58
N SER A 69 5.93 4.87 4.77
CA SER A 69 6.54 3.59 5.18
C SER A 69 7.47 3.75 6.38
N ASP A 70 8.23 4.84 6.43
CA ASP A 70 9.17 5.13 7.52
C ASP A 70 8.47 5.48 8.83
N MET A 71 7.35 6.19 8.75
CA MET A 71 6.51 6.49 9.92
C MET A 71 5.93 5.20 10.53
N LEU A 72 5.38 4.32 9.69
CA LEU A 72 4.88 3.02 10.14
C LEU A 72 5.99 2.16 10.74
N LYS A 73 7.17 2.16 10.12
CA LYS A 73 8.34 1.43 10.62
C LYS A 73 8.76 1.93 11.99
N THR A 74 8.82 3.24 12.19
CA THR A 74 9.20 3.87 13.46
C THR A 74 8.18 3.56 14.54
N MET A 75 6.88 3.69 14.23
CA MET A 75 5.79 3.39 15.15
C MET A 75 5.82 1.93 15.62
N LEU A 76 5.94 0.99 14.68
CA LEU A 76 5.90 -0.45 14.96
C LEU A 76 7.22 -0.99 15.53
N SER A 77 8.31 -0.23 15.46
CA SER A 77 9.57 -0.59 16.12
C SER A 77 9.44 -0.72 17.63
N THR A 78 8.43 -0.09 18.24
CA THR A 78 8.07 -0.23 19.66
C THR A 78 7.78 -1.68 20.05
N PHE A 79 7.17 -2.47 19.15
CA PHE A 79 6.85 -3.88 19.40
C PHE A 79 7.96 -4.83 18.95
N GLY A 80 8.73 -4.43 17.94
CA GLY A 80 9.94 -5.12 17.54
C GLY A 80 10.47 -4.70 16.16
N ASN A 81 11.61 -5.27 15.78
CA ASN A 81 12.31 -4.87 14.56
C ASN A 81 11.50 -5.21 13.29
N VAL A 82 11.17 -4.18 12.52
CA VAL A 82 10.50 -4.28 11.23
C VAL A 82 11.52 -4.51 10.11
N ARG A 83 11.24 -5.45 9.21
CA ARG A 83 12.08 -5.78 8.04
C ARG A 83 11.68 -4.93 6.84
N THR A 84 10.42 -5.04 6.41
CA THR A 84 9.88 -4.36 5.23
C THR A 84 8.46 -3.86 5.52
N VAL A 85 8.12 -2.73 4.91
CA VAL A 85 6.78 -2.13 4.96
C VAL A 85 6.36 -1.88 3.52
N THR A 86 5.24 -2.45 3.12
CA THR A 86 4.63 -2.25 1.80
C THR A 86 3.27 -1.61 2.01
N ILE A 87 3.07 -0.42 1.47
CA ILE A 87 1.78 0.27 1.52
C ILE A 87 1.09 0.00 0.19
N GLY A 88 -0.14 -0.51 0.26
CA GLY A 88 -1.01 -0.73 -0.87
C GLY A 88 -2.27 0.14 -0.76
N THR A 89 -3.02 0.15 -1.85
CA THR A 89 -4.38 0.68 -1.87
C THR A 89 -5.30 -0.49 -2.15
N LEU A 90 -6.32 -0.68 -1.30
CA LEU A 90 -7.41 -1.58 -1.63
C LEU A 90 -8.29 -0.85 -2.65
N ALA A 91 -7.90 -0.87 -3.92
CA ALA A 91 -8.73 -0.41 -5.03
C ALA A 91 -9.49 -1.63 -5.60
N PRO A 92 -10.76 -1.48 -6.00
CA PRO A 92 -11.43 -2.48 -6.81
C PRO A 92 -10.71 -2.57 -8.17
N ASP A 93 -10.58 -3.78 -8.71
CA ASP A 93 -9.82 -4.13 -9.93
C ASP A 93 -10.36 -3.52 -11.25
N SER A 94 -10.96 -2.33 -11.23
CA SER A 94 -11.51 -1.72 -12.44
C SER A 94 -11.51 -0.19 -12.37
N ALA A 95 -10.68 0.39 -13.25
CA ALA A 95 -10.85 1.68 -13.90
C ALA A 95 -11.16 2.90 -13.01
N ASP A 96 -10.13 3.67 -12.68
CA ASP A 96 -10.11 5.10 -12.98
C ASP A 96 -8.72 5.70 -12.69
N ILE A 97 -7.85 5.66 -13.70
CA ILE A 97 -6.54 6.33 -13.68
C ILE A 97 -6.69 7.85 -13.92
N LEU A 98 -7.93 8.36 -14.02
CA LEU A 98 -8.21 9.75 -14.41
C LEU A 98 -8.63 10.67 -13.25
N SER A 99 -8.88 10.12 -12.06
CA SER A 99 -9.17 10.92 -10.87
C SER A 99 -8.08 10.64 -9.85
N GLY A 100 -7.09 11.54 -9.75
CA GLY A 100 -5.97 11.46 -8.81
C GLY A 100 -6.36 11.60 -7.33
N GLU A 101 -7.48 11.00 -6.94
CA GLU A 101 -8.04 10.97 -5.60
C GLU A 101 -8.09 9.51 -5.19
N ILE A 102 -7.13 9.10 -4.35
CA ILE A 102 -7.05 7.75 -3.80
C ILE A 102 -8.21 7.61 -2.80
N THR A 103 -9.41 7.34 -3.31
CA THR A 103 -10.64 7.04 -2.54
C THR A 103 -10.70 5.57 -2.12
N GLY A 104 -9.61 4.82 -2.28
CA GLY A 104 -9.46 3.46 -1.76
C GLY A 104 -8.96 3.47 -0.31
N SER A 105 -9.49 2.56 0.51
CA SER A 105 -8.93 2.28 1.84
C SER A 105 -7.47 1.84 1.69
N ARG A 106 -6.51 2.64 2.18
CA ARG A 106 -5.10 2.22 2.15
C ARG A 106 -4.88 1.09 3.13
N THR A 107 -4.14 0.09 2.65
CA THR A 107 -3.71 -1.07 3.42
C THR A 107 -2.19 -1.07 3.53
N ALA A 108 -1.66 -1.75 4.54
CA ALA A 108 -0.22 -1.94 4.62
C ALA A 108 0.12 -3.35 5.09
N HIS A 109 1.14 -3.92 4.47
CA HIS A 109 1.75 -5.17 4.87
C HIS A 109 3.08 -4.87 5.54
N VAL A 110 3.20 -5.24 6.81
CA VAL A 110 4.41 -5.02 7.60
C VAL A 110 5.01 -6.37 7.97
N VAL A 111 6.24 -6.63 7.54
CA VAL A 111 6.95 -7.87 7.86
C VAL A 111 7.88 -7.61 9.03
N PHE A 112 7.65 -8.31 10.15
CA PHE A 112 8.55 -8.28 11.30
C PHE A 112 9.72 -9.26 11.13
N LYS A 113 10.86 -8.93 11.73
CA LYS A 113 12.00 -9.86 11.81
C LYS A 113 11.71 -11.04 12.75
N SER A 114 10.95 -10.81 13.82
CA SER A 114 10.61 -11.82 14.83
C SER A 114 9.10 -12.05 14.88
N PRO A 115 8.62 -13.31 14.94
CA PRO A 115 7.20 -13.62 15.09
C PRO A 115 6.65 -13.18 16.46
N VAL A 116 7.50 -13.12 17.50
CA VAL A 116 7.10 -12.63 18.84
C VAL A 116 6.69 -11.16 18.81
N ALA A 117 7.29 -10.36 17.92
CA ALA A 117 6.93 -8.97 17.73
C ALA A 117 5.51 -8.81 17.14
N LEU A 118 5.09 -9.74 16.28
CA LEU A 118 3.75 -9.75 15.70
C LEU A 118 2.69 -10.01 16.77
N GLU A 119 2.92 -11.02 17.62
CA GLU A 119 2.00 -11.33 18.72
C GLU A 119 1.89 -10.19 19.72
N LYS A 120 3.01 -9.55 20.07
CA LYS A 120 3.02 -8.36 20.92
C LYS A 120 2.21 -7.21 20.33
N ALA A 121 2.38 -6.95 19.03
CA ALA A 121 1.61 -5.92 18.35
C ALA A 121 0.10 -6.23 18.38
N LEU A 122 -0.29 -7.48 18.12
CA LEU A 122 -1.69 -7.92 18.16
C LEU A 122 -2.30 -7.98 19.57
N ALA A 123 -1.48 -8.18 20.61
CA ALA A 123 -1.94 -8.17 21.99
C ALA A 123 -2.04 -6.75 22.57
N SER A 124 -1.37 -5.78 21.96
CA SER A 124 -1.36 -4.40 22.44
C SER A 124 -2.66 -3.66 22.10
N ASP A 125 -3.16 -2.89 23.07
CA ASP A 125 -4.24 -1.90 22.90
C ASP A 125 -3.72 -0.48 23.16
N GLU A 126 -2.39 -0.30 23.13
CA GLU A 126 -1.74 0.98 23.39
C GLU A 126 -1.98 1.97 22.26
N CYS A 127 -2.15 3.25 22.64
CA CYS A 127 -2.24 4.34 21.69
C CYS A 127 -0.84 4.81 21.28
N LEU A 128 -0.50 4.61 20.02
CA LEU A 128 0.81 4.98 19.48
C LEU A 128 0.79 6.36 18.86
N ALA A 129 1.86 7.12 19.09
CA ALA A 129 2.05 8.41 18.46
C ALA A 129 2.72 8.25 17.09
N LEU A 130 2.11 8.79 16.03
CA LEU A 130 2.79 8.93 14.74
C LEU A 130 3.80 10.06 14.81
N VAL A 131 5.08 9.68 14.82
CA VAL A 131 6.22 10.57 14.73
C VAL A 131 6.71 10.54 13.29
N GLY A 132 6.54 11.63 12.54
CA GLY A 132 7.13 11.75 11.20
C GLY A 132 6.25 12.37 10.11
N GLY A 133 5.07 12.90 10.44
CA GLY A 133 4.39 13.83 9.56
C GLY A 133 4.85 15.25 9.88
N SER A 134 5.25 16.03 8.88
CA SER A 134 5.29 17.49 9.02
C SER A 134 3.97 17.91 9.65
N SER A 135 4.07 18.66 10.75
CA SER A 135 2.95 19.18 11.51
C SER A 135 2.29 20.32 10.74
N ASP A 136 1.75 20.04 9.56
CA ASP A 136 0.89 20.98 8.84
C ASP A 136 0.28 20.29 7.61
N SER A 137 -0.90 19.72 7.79
CA SER A 137 -1.81 19.49 6.67
C SER A 137 -3.21 19.20 7.18
N THR A 138 -3.76 20.14 7.94
CA THR A 138 -5.20 20.39 7.99
C THR A 138 -5.56 21.24 6.76
N LYS A 139 -5.26 20.72 5.57
CA LYS A 139 -5.73 21.30 4.30
C LYS A 139 -6.69 20.30 3.70
N THR A 140 -7.93 20.34 4.19
CA THR A 140 -9.10 19.88 3.46
C THR A 140 -9.16 20.77 2.22
N GLY A 141 -8.78 20.22 1.08
CA GLY A 141 -8.47 20.98 -0.12
C GLY A 141 -7.08 20.61 -0.59
N LYS A 142 -7.04 19.79 -1.64
CA LYS A 142 -5.85 19.33 -2.35
C LYS A 142 -5.01 20.54 -2.80
N ALA A 143 -4.13 21.04 -1.94
CA ALA A 143 -3.06 21.93 -2.35
C ALA A 143 -1.94 21.05 -2.93
N THR A 144 -2.22 20.39 -4.05
CA THR A 144 -1.17 20.00 -4.98
C THR A 144 -0.74 21.27 -5.69
N SER A 145 0.04 22.11 -5.01
CA SER A 145 1.04 22.90 -5.71
C SER A 145 2.26 21.99 -5.87
N GLU A 146 2.07 20.88 -6.59
CA GLU A 146 3.16 20.44 -7.46
C GLU A 146 3.18 21.55 -8.51
N GLU A 147 3.99 22.58 -8.28
CA GLU A 147 4.40 23.50 -9.32
C GLU A 147 5.21 22.66 -10.31
N CYS A 148 4.50 21.87 -11.13
CA CYS A 148 5.09 21.22 -12.27
C CYS A 148 5.66 22.35 -13.10
N SER A 149 6.97 22.29 -13.32
CA SER A 149 7.67 23.36 -14.00
C SER A 149 6.98 23.57 -15.36
N ARG A 150 6.77 24.84 -15.74
CA ARG A 150 6.14 25.17 -17.03
C ARG A 150 6.81 24.42 -18.19
N GLU A 151 8.12 24.18 -18.06
CA GLU A 151 8.96 23.49 -19.03
C GLU A 151 8.64 22.00 -19.16
N GLU A 152 8.45 21.28 -18.05
CA GLU A 152 8.05 19.86 -18.06
C GLU A 152 6.66 19.68 -18.67
N LEU A 153 5.71 20.55 -18.29
CA LEU A 153 4.36 20.52 -18.84
C LEU A 153 4.36 20.83 -20.34
N GLN A 154 5.11 21.86 -20.77
CA GLN A 154 5.26 22.20 -22.18
C GLN A 154 5.88 21.05 -22.96
N THR A 155 6.91 20.41 -22.43
CA THR A 155 7.56 19.25 -23.06
C THR A 155 6.57 18.09 -23.21
N SER A 156 5.73 17.85 -22.20
CA SER A 156 4.67 16.82 -22.28
C SER A 156 3.65 17.14 -23.38
N VAL A 157 3.22 18.39 -23.49
CA VAL A 157 2.29 18.85 -24.54
C VAL A 157 2.93 18.73 -25.92
N ASP A 158 4.16 19.21 -26.10
CA ASP A 158 4.88 19.15 -27.37
C ASP A 158 5.10 17.71 -27.84
N ASN A 159 5.41 16.80 -26.91
CA ASN A 159 5.54 15.38 -27.21
C ASN A 159 4.21 14.74 -27.59
N PHE A 160 3.11 15.16 -26.96
CA PHE A 160 1.77 14.70 -27.32
C PHE A 160 1.39 15.21 -28.72
N MET A 161 1.60 16.49 -29.02
CA MET A 161 1.32 17.08 -30.34
C MET A 161 2.12 16.39 -31.45
N LYS A 162 3.42 16.15 -31.25
CA LYS A 162 4.25 15.41 -32.23
C LYS A 162 3.74 14.00 -32.51
N LYS A 163 3.32 13.28 -31.47
CA LYS A 163 2.75 11.92 -31.64
C LYS A 163 1.42 11.98 -32.38
N PHE A 164 0.58 12.96 -32.05
CA PHE A 164 -0.71 13.15 -32.69
C PHE A 164 -0.56 13.51 -34.17
N GLU A 165 0.31 14.47 -34.50
CA GLU A 165 0.61 14.85 -35.88
C GLU A 165 1.19 13.67 -36.70
N ALA A 166 2.07 12.87 -36.10
CA ALA A 166 2.63 11.68 -36.76
C ALA A 166 1.55 10.62 -37.04
N ASP A 167 0.64 10.39 -36.09
CA ASP A 167 -0.48 9.47 -36.25
C ASP A 167 -1.51 9.98 -37.27
N GLU A 168 -1.79 11.27 -37.28
CA GLU A 168 -2.69 11.90 -38.25
C GLU A 168 -2.08 11.87 -39.67
N ALA A 169 -0.79 12.16 -39.81
CA ALA A 169 -0.08 12.04 -41.09
C ALA A 169 -0.07 10.61 -41.61
N ARG A 170 0.10 9.62 -40.72
CA ARG A 170 -0.02 8.20 -41.07
C ARG A 170 -1.43 7.87 -41.57
N ARG A 171 -2.48 8.29 -40.86
CA ARG A 171 -3.87 8.09 -41.28
C ARG A 171 -4.18 8.76 -42.62
N ILE A 172 -3.69 9.98 -42.83
CA ILE A 172 -3.84 10.70 -44.11
C ILE A 172 -3.11 9.97 -45.24
N ARG A 173 -1.91 9.43 -44.97
CA ARG A 173 -1.16 8.65 -45.96
C ARG A 173 -1.84 7.33 -46.30
N GLU A 174 -2.40 6.65 -45.31
CA GLU A 174 -3.15 5.40 -45.48
C GLU A 174 -4.51 5.63 -46.17
N ALA A 175 -5.14 6.79 -45.96
CA ALA A 175 -6.42 7.17 -46.57
C ALA A 175 -6.29 7.76 -47.98
N ARG A 176 -5.07 8.01 -48.48
CA ARG A 176 -4.84 8.47 -49.86
C ARG A 176 -4.67 7.28 -50.80
N CYS A 177 -5.40 7.25 -51.93
CA CYS A 177 -5.17 6.23 -52.96
C CYS A 177 -3.75 6.38 -53.53
N PRO A 178 -2.95 5.29 -53.60
CA PRO A 178 -1.64 5.32 -54.25
C PRO A 178 -1.70 5.61 -55.77
N CYS A 179 -2.91 5.61 -56.34
CA CYS A 179 -3.18 5.80 -57.77
C CYS A 179 -3.38 7.27 -58.19
N CYS A 180 -4.02 8.09 -57.35
CA CYS A 180 -4.45 9.45 -57.70
C CYS A 180 -4.21 10.50 -56.61
N GLY A 181 -3.71 10.12 -55.43
CA GLY A 181 -3.43 11.04 -54.33
C GLY A 181 -4.66 11.68 -53.66
N MET A 182 -5.87 11.34 -54.11
CA MET A 182 -7.15 11.77 -53.52
C MET A 182 -7.56 10.86 -52.33
N TYR A 183 -8.43 11.38 -51.47
CA TYR A 183 -8.98 10.62 -50.34
C TYR A 183 -9.90 9.52 -50.88
N SER A 184 -9.88 8.33 -50.27
CA SER A 184 -10.69 7.18 -50.71
C SER A 184 -12.21 7.41 -50.77
N ASN A 185 -12.73 8.49 -50.18
CA ASN A 185 -14.14 8.88 -50.25
C ASN A 185 -14.49 9.73 -51.50
N ASP A 186 -13.50 10.22 -52.24
CA ASP A 186 -13.66 11.06 -53.44
C ASP A 186 -13.36 10.28 -54.75
N CYS A 187 -13.24 8.95 -54.66
CA CYS A 187 -13.08 8.05 -55.82
C CYS A 187 -14.42 7.50 -56.31
#